data_AF-A0A2A4P7B1-F1
#
_entry.id   AF-A0A2A4P7B1-F1
#
_cell.length_a   1.000
_cell.length_b   1.000
_cell.length_c   1.000
_cell.angle_alpha   90.00
_cell.angle_beta   90.00
_cell.angle_gamma   90.00
#
_symmetry.space_group_name_H-M   'P 1'
#
loop_
_entity.id
_entity.type
_entity.pdbx_description
1 polymer ?
#
loop_
_entity_poly.entity_id
_entity_poly.type
_entity_poly.pdbx_seq_one_letter_code
_entity_poly.pdbx_strand_id
1 'polypeptide(L)' 'DLVIKLPVQRPTSCAFGGKNFTLLYVTSAKLRLTKAELEEQPQAGDVLVIDLAQQGIKANGSASNLFGTPA' A
#
# COMPACT_ATOMS: atom_id res chain seq x y z
N ASP A 1 2.01 9.27 -17.74
CA ASP A 1 1.81 9.23 -16.28
C ASP A 1 0.73 8.20 -15.96
N LEU A 2 0.90 7.41 -14.90
CA LEU A 2 -0.10 6.43 -14.44
C LEU A 2 -0.71 6.92 -13.13
N VAL A 3 -2.03 7.12 -13.10
CA VAL A 3 -2.77 7.57 -11.91
C VAL A 3 -3.72 6.48 -11.44
N ILE A 4 -3.61 6.09 -10.17
CA ILE A 4 -4.42 5.01 -9.57
C ILE A 4 -5.25 5.60 -8.44
N LYS A 5 -6.57 5.44 -8.52
CA LYS A 5 -7.48 5.82 -7.43
C LYS A 5 -7.54 4.70 -6.41
N LEU A 6 -7.34 5.04 -5.14
CA LEU A 6 -7.40 4.09 -4.04
C LEU A 6 -8.75 4.19 -3.32
N PRO A 7 -9.28 3.09 -2.76
CA PRO A 7 -10.51 3.07 -1.97
C PRO A 7 -10.31 3.65 -0.54
N VAL A 8 -9.18 4.31 -0.30
CA VAL A 8 -8.82 4.93 0.98
C VAL A 8 -8.45 6.38 0.75
N GLN A 9 -8.92 7.26 1.64
CA GLN A 9 -8.66 8.69 1.58
C GLN A 9 -7.26 9.07 2.08
N ARG A 10 -6.60 8.19 2.85
CA ARG A 10 -5.32 8.48 3.52
C ARG A 10 -4.24 7.45 3.20
N PRO A 11 -3.72 7.40 1.97
CA PRO A 11 -2.49 6.67 1.68
C PRO A 11 -1.29 7.38 2.35
N THR A 12 -0.36 6.62 2.92
CA THR A 12 0.79 7.16 3.66
C THR A 12 2.12 6.94 2.96
N SER A 13 2.33 5.77 2.36
CA SER A 13 3.57 5.42 1.67
C SER A 13 3.34 4.30 0.67
N CYS A 14 4.17 4.23 -0.37
CA CYS A 14 4.14 3.16 -1.36
C CYS A 14 5.53 2.59 -1.64
N ALA A 15 5.60 1.31 -1.99
CA ALA A 15 6.84 0.63 -2.35
C ALA A 15 6.59 -0.50 -3.36
N PHE A 16 7.50 -0.67 -4.31
CA PHE A 16 7.48 -1.82 -5.21
C PHE A 16 8.02 -3.07 -4.50
N GLY A 17 7.37 -4.20 -4.74
CA GLY A 17 7.76 -5.51 -4.23
C GLY A 17 7.24 -6.65 -5.08
N GLY A 18 7.22 -7.85 -4.51
CA GLY A 18 6.99 -9.07 -5.28
C GLY A 18 8.24 -9.51 -6.06
N LYS A 19 8.21 -10.73 -6.60
CA LYS A 19 9.39 -11.36 -7.24
C LYS A 19 9.97 -10.54 -8.40
N ASN A 20 9.09 -9.86 -9.15
CA ASN A 20 9.45 -9.09 -10.34
C ASN A 20 9.33 -7.57 -10.12
N PHE A 21 9.13 -7.09 -8.89
CA PHE A 21 8.88 -5.68 -8.58
C PHE A 21 7.70 -5.07 -9.36
N THR A 22 6.70 -5.88 -9.71
CA THR A 22 5.46 -5.45 -10.39
C THR A 22 4.32 -5.19 -9.42
N LEU A 23 4.50 -5.48 -8.12
CA LEU A 23 3.48 -5.22 -7.11
C LEU A 23 3.79 -3.90 -6.40
N LEU A 24 2.84 -2.97 -6.40
CA LEU A 24 2.92 -1.76 -5.58
C LEU A 24 2.16 -1.98 -4.28
N TYR A 25 2.89 -2.02 -3.18
CA TYR A 25 2.35 -2.00 -1.83
C TYR A 25 2.07 -0.56 -1.44
N VAL A 26 0.87 -0.29 -0.94
CA VAL A 26 0.47 1.04 -0.45
C VAL A 26 -0.06 0.90 0.97
N THR A 27 0.60 1.57 1.91
CA THR A 27 0.14 1.68 3.29
C THR A 27 -0.89 2.79 3.40
N SER A 28 -1.89 2.60 4.26
CA SER A 28 -2.90 3.61 4.56
C SER A 28 -3.06 3.81 6.06
N ALA A 29 -3.60 4.96 6.45
CA ALA A 29 -3.86 5.29 7.84
C ALA A 29 -5.37 5.45 8.10
N LYS A 30 -5.83 4.90 9.21
CA LYS A 30 -7.19 5.10 9.74
C LYS A 30 -7.28 6.11 10.89
N LEU A 31 -6.14 6.60 11.35
CA LEU A 31 -6.06 7.53 12.48
C LEU A 31 -6.82 8.82 12.14
N ARG A 32 -7.70 9.29 13.04
CA ARG A 32 -8.58 10.47 12.85
C ARG A 32 -9.56 10.36 11.67
N LEU A 33 -10.05 9.16 11.35
CA LEU A 33 -11.28 9.00 10.58
C LEU A 33 -12.45 8.85 11.56
N THR A 34 -13.58 9.46 11.23
CA THR A 34 -14.84 9.28 11.94
C THR A 34 -15.39 7.89 11.71
N LYS A 35 -16.35 7.47 12.55
CA LYS A 35 -17.00 6.16 12.38
C LYS A 35 -17.68 6.04 11.02
N ALA A 36 -18.36 7.09 10.55
CA ALA A 36 -19.01 7.10 9.24
C ALA A 36 -17.98 6.96 8.10
N GLU A 37 -16.86 7.69 8.16
CA GLU A 37 -15.80 7.59 7.14
C GLU A 37 -15.12 6.21 7.12
N LEU A 38 -15.02 5.54 8.27
CA LEU A 38 -14.50 4.17 8.37
C LEU A 38 -15.48 3.14 7.81
N GLU A 39 -16.79 3.35 7.99
CA GLU A 39 -17.83 2.51 7.39
C GLU A 39 -17.85 2.66 5.85
N GLU A 40 -17.62 3.87 5.33
CA GLU A 40 -17.47 4.13 3.90
C GLU A 40 -16.17 3.58 3.31
N GLN A 41 -15.13 3.41 4.13
CA GLN A 41 -13.80 2.96 3.69
C GLN A 41 -13.27 1.85 4.61
N PRO A 42 -13.78 0.62 4.45
CA PRO A 42 -13.42 -0.51 5.31
C PRO A 42 -11.91 -0.83 5.29
N GLN A 43 -11.24 -0.48 4.19
CA GLN A 43 -9.82 -0.75 3.94
C GLN A 43 -8.89 0.34 4.52
N ALA A 44 -9.44 1.39 5.15
CA ALA A 44 -8.63 2.41 5.77
C ALA A 44 -7.80 1.81 6.92
N GLY A 45 -6.48 1.98 6.85
CA GLY A 45 -5.54 1.39 7.80
C GLY A 45 -4.89 0.09 7.33
N ASP A 46 -5.33 -0.47 6.20
CA ASP A 46 -4.75 -1.68 5.62
C ASP A 46 -3.58 -1.36 4.70
N VAL A 47 -2.83 -2.41 4.35
CA VAL A 47 -1.86 -2.39 3.25
C VAL A 47 -2.53 -2.93 1.99
N LEU A 48 -2.64 -2.09 0.98
CA LEU A 48 -3.19 -2.44 -0.33
C LEU A 48 -2.08 -2.94 -1.23
N VAL A 49 -2.36 -3.96 -2.03
CA VAL A 49 -1.43 -4.49 -3.04
C VAL A 49 -2.05 -4.27 -4.41
N ILE A 50 -1.31 -3.62 -5.30
CA ILE A 50 -1.74 -3.36 -6.67
C ILE A 50 -0.79 -4.08 -7.62
N ASP A 51 -1.34 -4.91 -8.50
CA ASP A 51 -0.59 -5.52 -9.58
C ASP A 51 -0.46 -4.54 -10.75
N LEU A 52 0.78 -4.19 -11.10
CA LEU A 52 1.10 -3.26 -12.17
C LEU A 52 1.80 -3.99 -13.30
N ALA A 53 1.44 -3.64 -14.54
CA ALA A 53 2.19 -4.08 -15.71
C ALA A 53 3.61 -3.49 -15.77
N GLN A 54 3.89 -2.44 -15.00
CA GLN A 54 5.22 -1.82 -14.93
C GLN A 54 6.07 -2.38 -13.80
N GLN A 55 7.33 -2.66 -14.12
CA GLN A 55 8.33 -3.10 -13.16
C GLN A 55 8.99 -1.88 -12.49
N GLY A 56 8.97 -1.88 -11.16
CA GLY A 56 9.73 -0.94 -10.35
C GLY A 56 11.20 -1.32 -10.18
N ILE A 57 11.92 -0.53 -9.40
CA ILE A 57 13.32 -0.77 -9.06
C ILE A 57 13.45 -1.29 -7.64
N LYS A 58 14.47 -2.11 -7.41
CA LYS A 58 14.81 -2.58 -6.06
C LYS A 58 15.29 -1.39 -5.22
N ALA A 59 14.70 -1.20 -4.04
CA ALA A 59 15.18 -0.22 -3.09
C ALA A 59 16.62 -0.53 -2.65
N ASN A 60 17.44 0.50 -2.59
CA ASN A 60 18.81 0.49 -2.11
C ASN A 60 18.78 0.46 -0.57
N GLY A 61 18.74 -0.75 -0.01
CA GLY A 61 18.75 -0.99 1.43
C GLY A 61 18.91 -2.48 1.75
N SER A 62 19.37 -2.79 2.97
CA SER A 62 19.24 -4.15 3.50
C SER A 62 17.76 -4.46 3.64
N ALA A 63 17.32 -5.64 3.21
CA ALA A 63 15.94 -6.08 3.39
C ALA A 63 15.66 -6.23 4.89
N SER A 64 15.24 -5.15 5.55
CA SER A 64 14.58 -5.25 6.83
C SER A 64 13.17 -5.77 6.58
N ASN A 65 12.68 -6.65 7.44
CA ASN A 65 11.30 -7.13 7.42
C ASN A 65 10.36 -5.95 7.72
N LEU A 66 10.08 -5.12 6.71
CA LEU A 66 9.21 -3.95 6.80
C LEU A 66 7.74 -4.33 6.93
N PHE A 67 7.40 -5.55 6.49
CA PHE A 67 6.08 -6.13 6.61
C PHE A 67 6.27 -7.47 7.30
N GLY A 68 5.92 -7.53 8.59
CA GLY A 68 5.87 -8.80 9.32
C GLY A 68 5.05 -9.79 8.51
N THR A 69 5.62 -10.96 8.25
CA THR A 69 4.91 -12.04 7.56
C THR A 69 3.64 -12.33 8.37
N PRO A 70 2.43 -12.27 7.78
CA PRO A 70 1.26 -12.78 8.47
C PRO A 70 1.49 -14.28 8.69
N ALA A 71 1.30 -14.73 9.94
CA ALA A 71 1.27 -16.14 10.30
C ALA A 71 0.05 -16.83 9.69
#